data_AF-A0AAD4QPY4-F1
#
_entry.id   AF-A0AAD4QPY4-F1
#
_cell.length_a   1.000
_cell.length_b   1.000
_cell.length_c   1.000
_cell.angle_alpha   90.00
_cell.angle_beta   90.00
_cell.angle_gamma   90.00
#
_symmetry.space_group_name_H-M   'P 1'
#
loop_
_entity.id
_entity.type
_entity.pdbx_description
1 polymer ?
#
loop_
_entity_poly.entity_id
_entity_poly.type
_entity_poly.pdbx_seq_one_letter_code
_entity_poly.pdbx_strand_id
1 'polypeptide(L)'
;MANASAKRIGFQLSKRAIAMYTLSLTLSHFLYQHLKKIGTPRRDSTGNLTSPGSDLNQPGMTEWMFDVLYISWFAQIGSAILGEWFWWIYTMIPAFVVYKLWNTVISPMILGRSSSVAEEDRSKRV
;
A
#
# COMPACT_ATOMS: atom_id res chain seq x y z
N MET A 1 10.65 -49.37 -26.02
CA MET A 1 10.50 -48.97 -24.61
C MET A 1 10.30 -47.46 -24.58
N ALA A 2 9.06 -47.00 -24.40
CA ALA A 2 8.71 -45.59 -24.53
C ALA A 2 9.02 -44.83 -23.23
N ASN A 3 9.99 -43.92 -23.27
CA ASN A 3 10.25 -42.98 -22.17
C ASN A 3 9.22 -41.85 -22.24
N ALA A 4 8.10 -42.03 -21.55
CA ALA A 4 7.18 -40.94 -21.27
C ALA A 4 7.81 -40.01 -20.22
N SER A 5 8.49 -38.97 -20.70
CA SER A 5 8.91 -37.84 -19.87
C SER A 5 7.66 -37.12 -19.36
N ALA A 6 7.16 -37.58 -18.20
CA ALA A 6 6.09 -36.91 -17.47
C ALA A 6 6.57 -35.50 -17.09
N LYS A 7 6.21 -34.52 -17.92
CA LYS A 7 6.36 -33.10 -17.61
C LYS A 7 5.47 -32.86 -16.40
N ARG A 8 6.08 -32.86 -15.21
CA ARG A 8 5.36 -32.58 -13.96
C ARG A 8 4.77 -31.18 -14.10
N ILE A 9 3.47 -31.11 -14.35
CA ILE A 9 2.64 -29.92 -14.12
C ILE A 9 2.50 -29.82 -12.60
N GLY A 10 3.63 -29.66 -11.92
CA GLY A 10 3.70 -29.33 -10.52
C GLY A 10 3.89 -27.84 -10.47
N PHE A 11 2.94 -27.13 -9.86
CA PHE A 11 3.16 -25.79 -9.34
C PHE A 11 4.41 -25.85 -8.44
N GLN A 12 5.59 -25.56 -9.00
CA GLN A 12 6.84 -25.61 -8.26
C GLN A 12 6.84 -24.39 -7.35
N LEU A 13 6.27 -24.54 -6.16
CA LEU A 13 6.19 -23.50 -5.15
C LEU A 13 7.61 -23.11 -4.74
N SER A 14 8.16 -22.12 -5.44
CA SER A 14 9.52 -21.65 -5.22
C SER A 14 9.63 -21.10 -3.80
N LYS A 15 10.75 -21.38 -3.12
CA LYS A 15 11.05 -20.78 -1.80
C LYS A 15 10.93 -19.25 -1.86
N ARG A 16 11.25 -18.65 -3.01
CA ARG A 16 11.11 -17.21 -3.26
C ARG A 16 9.65 -16.79 -3.31
N ALA A 17 8.80 -17.51 -4.03
CA ALA A 17 7.37 -17.24 -4.06
C ALA A 17 6.77 -17.33 -2.65
N ILE A 18 7.06 -18.39 -1.90
CA ILE A 18 6.59 -18.54 -0.52
C ILE A 18 7.02 -17.33 0.32
N ALA A 19 8.29 -16.92 0.23
CA ALA A 19 8.78 -15.76 0.96
C ALA A 19 8.07 -14.45 0.57
N MET A 20 7.79 -14.23 -0.71
CA MET A 20 7.04 -13.04 -1.18
C MET A 20 5.59 -13.06 -0.71
N TYR A 21 4.93 -14.22 -0.74
CA TYR A 21 3.59 -14.40 -0.21
C TYR A 21 3.53 -14.17 1.30
N THR A 22 4.44 -14.77 2.08
CA THR A 22 4.44 -14.60 3.54
C THR A 22 4.74 -13.15 3.93
N LEU A 23 5.70 -12.51 3.26
CA LEU A 23 6.04 -11.10 3.50
C LEU A 23 4.85 -10.19 3.19
N SER A 24 4.25 -10.33 2.01
CA SER A 24 3.10 -9.51 1.61
C SER A 24 1.90 -9.73 2.51
N LEU A 25 1.57 -10.98 2.84
CA LEU A 25 0.46 -11.30 3.75
C LEU A 25 0.70 -10.69 5.13
N THR A 26 1.91 -10.79 5.67
CA THR A 26 2.26 -10.19 6.97
C THR A 26 2.08 -8.68 6.94
N LEU A 27 2.57 -8.02 5.89
CA LEU A 27 2.42 -6.58 5.69
C LEU A 27 0.94 -6.17 5.57
N SER A 28 0.17 -6.83 4.70
CA SER A 28 -1.27 -6.58 4.53
C SER A 28 -2.02 -6.79 5.84
N HIS A 29 -1.74 -7.88 6.56
CA HIS A 29 -2.39 -8.17 7.82
C HIS A 29 -2.08 -7.09 8.86
N PHE A 30 -0.83 -6.67 8.98
CA PHE A 30 -0.44 -5.59 9.89
C PHE A 30 -1.19 -4.28 9.58
N LEU A 31 -1.25 -3.87 8.31
CA LEU A 31 -1.96 -2.66 7.89
C LEU A 31 -3.46 -2.75 8.15
N TYR A 32 -4.09 -3.89 7.82
CA TYR A 32 -5.50 -4.12 8.11
C TYR A 32 -5.80 -4.02 9.61
N GLN A 33 -4.97 -4.62 10.46
CA GLN A 33 -5.13 -4.55 11.91
C GLN A 33 -4.96 -3.12 12.43
N HIS A 34 -4.05 -2.34 11.84
CA HIS A 34 -3.89 -0.93 12.16
C HIS A 34 -5.14 -0.11 11.77
N LEU A 35 -5.61 -0.24 10.53
CA LEU A 35 -6.82 0.42 10.02
C LEU A 35 -8.05 0.09 10.87
N LYS A 36 -8.23 -1.19 11.21
CA LYS A 36 -9.31 -1.63 12.10
C LYS A 36 -9.21 -0.98 13.47
N LYS A 37 -8.01 -0.90 14.06
CA LYS A 37 -7.81 -0.28 15.39
C LYS A 37 -8.13 1.21 15.40
N ILE A 38 -7.76 1.94 14.35
CA ILE A 38 -8.01 3.39 14.27
C ILE A 38 -9.47 3.70 13.88
N GLY A 39 -10.10 2.87 13.04
CA GLY A 39 -11.47 3.07 12.58
C GLY A 39 -12.56 2.54 13.53
N THR A 40 -12.20 1.81 14.58
CA THR A 40 -13.18 1.26 15.53
C THR A 40 -13.36 2.19 16.73
N PRO A 41 -14.61 2.55 17.09
CA PRO A 41 -14.89 3.31 18.30
C PRO A 41 -14.40 2.59 19.57
N ARG A 42 -13.83 3.36 20.52
CA ARG A 42 -13.40 2.88 21.83
C ARG A 42 -14.32 3.41 22.91
N ARG A 43 -14.65 2.55 23.88
CA ARG A 43 -15.46 2.87 25.05
C ARG A 43 -14.72 2.48 26.33
N ASP A 44 -14.99 3.20 27.41
CA ASP A 44 -14.46 2.86 28.73
C ASP A 44 -15.23 1.71 29.40
N SER A 45 -14.80 1.32 30.61
CA SER A 45 -15.45 0.27 31.41
C SER A 45 -16.85 0.64 31.90
N THR A 46 -17.21 1.93 31.85
CA THR A 46 -18.55 2.44 32.21
C THR A 46 -19.48 2.53 31.00
N GLY A 47 -18.98 2.24 29.79
CA GLY A 47 -19.72 2.31 28.54
C GLY A 47 -19.71 3.68 27.86
N ASN A 48 -19.01 4.67 28.42
CA ASN A 48 -18.88 5.99 27.80
C ASN A 48 -17.91 5.95 26.63
N LEU A 49 -18.21 6.73 25.59
CA LEU A 49 -17.38 6.82 24.39
C LEU A 49 -16.10 7.62 24.69
N THR A 50 -14.94 6.98 24.51
CA THR A 50 -13.62 7.62 24.69
C THR A 50 -13.03 8.11 23.38
N SER A 51 -13.27 7.39 22.28
CA SER A 51 -12.89 7.83 20.95
C SER A 51 -13.87 7.27 19.92
N PRO A 52 -14.40 8.09 19.00
CA PRO A 52 -15.30 7.62 17.94
C PRO A 52 -14.59 6.79 16.85
N GLY A 53 -13.25 6.73 16.85
CA GLY A 53 -12.47 6.24 15.72
C GLY A 53 -12.15 7.36 14.72
N SER A 54 -11.11 7.16 13.91
CA SER A 54 -10.68 8.07 12.85
C SER A 54 -11.46 7.80 11.56
N ASP A 55 -11.71 8.85 10.78
CA ASP A 55 -12.29 8.70 9.44
C ASP A 55 -11.32 7.93 8.54
N LEU A 56 -11.79 6.80 8.00
CA LEU A 56 -10.97 5.98 7.13
C LEU A 56 -10.92 6.52 5.69
N ASN A 57 -11.80 7.44 5.32
CA ASN A 57 -11.82 8.05 3.99
C ASN A 57 -11.00 9.35 3.93
N GLN A 58 -10.31 9.72 5.02
CA GLN A 58 -9.50 10.93 5.05
C GLN A 58 -8.29 10.81 4.10
N PRO A 59 -7.97 11.88 3.33
CA PRO A 59 -6.80 11.89 2.46
C PRO A 59 -5.51 11.83 3.27
N GLY A 60 -4.44 11.35 2.66
CA GLY A 60 -3.13 11.22 3.31
C GLY A 60 -2.87 9.82 3.83
N MET A 61 -2.54 9.64 5.11
CA MET A 61 -1.99 8.35 5.57
C MET A 61 -2.95 7.16 5.36
N THR A 62 -4.25 7.34 5.59
CA THR A 62 -5.20 6.23 5.49
C THR A 62 -5.36 5.74 4.04
N GLU A 63 -5.48 6.67 3.10
CA GLU A 63 -5.51 6.39 1.65
C GLU A 63 -4.31 5.53 1.23
N TRP A 64 -3.11 5.89 1.70
CA TRP A 64 -1.88 5.15 1.39
C TRP A 64 -1.88 3.73 1.96
N MET A 65 -2.48 3.53 3.14
CA MET A 65 -2.62 2.18 3.71
C MET A 65 -3.57 1.32 2.87
N PHE A 66 -4.65 1.91 2.34
CA PHE A 66 -5.57 1.21 1.44
C PHE A 66 -4.92 0.89 0.09
N ASP A 67 -4.16 1.82 -0.50
CA ASP A 67 -3.44 1.58 -1.75
C ASP A 67 -2.49 0.38 -1.62
N VAL A 68 -1.71 0.33 -0.54
CA VAL A 68 -0.80 -0.79 -0.28
C VAL A 68 -1.58 -2.10 -0.08
N LEU A 69 -2.71 -2.07 0.63
CA LEU A 69 -3.58 -3.25 0.80
C LEU A 69 -4.11 -3.77 -0.53
N TYR A 70 -4.67 -2.89 -1.36
CA TYR A 70 -5.25 -3.26 -2.64
C TYR A 70 -4.19 -3.80 -3.60
N ILE A 71 -3.04 -3.14 -3.71
CA ILE A 71 -1.92 -3.65 -4.51
C ILE A 71 -1.45 -5.00 -3.97
N SER A 72 -1.43 -5.19 -2.65
CA SER A 72 -0.99 -6.46 -2.07
C SER A 72 -1.90 -7.61 -2.42
N TRP A 73 -3.22 -7.44 -2.28
CA TRP A 73 -4.21 -8.45 -2.66
C TRP A 73 -4.21 -8.71 -4.15
N PHE A 74 -4.10 -7.64 -4.95
CA PHE A 74 -4.02 -7.75 -6.39
C PHE A 74 -2.78 -8.55 -6.82
N ALA A 75 -1.63 -8.29 -6.20
CA ALA A 75 -0.40 -9.01 -6.48
C ALA A 75 -0.46 -10.49 -6.04
N GLN A 76 -1.07 -10.78 -4.88
CA GLN A 76 -1.26 -12.15 -4.39
C GLN A 76 -2.17 -12.95 -5.34
N ILE A 77 -3.36 -12.43 -5.64
CA ILE A 77 -4.33 -13.09 -6.52
C ILE A 77 -3.77 -13.17 -7.95
N GLY A 78 -3.22 -12.06 -8.46
CA GLY A 78 -2.68 -11.99 -9.81
C GLY A 78 -1.47 -12.90 -10.00
N SER A 79 -0.57 -13.00 -9.02
CA SER A 79 0.56 -13.95 -9.12
C SER A 79 0.13 -15.41 -9.01
N ALA A 80 -0.97 -15.71 -8.31
CA ALA A 80 -1.53 -17.06 -8.25
C ALA A 80 -2.11 -17.49 -9.61
N ILE A 81 -2.68 -16.55 -10.37
CA ILE A 81 -3.33 -16.82 -11.67
C ILE A 81 -2.33 -16.71 -12.83
N LEU A 82 -1.51 -15.66 -12.84
CA LEU A 82 -0.65 -15.26 -13.97
C LEU A 82 0.83 -15.62 -13.77
N GLY A 83 1.24 -16.02 -12.56
CA GLY A 83 2.60 -16.46 -12.24
C GLY A 83 3.48 -15.40 -11.56
N GLU A 84 4.73 -15.78 -11.27
CA GLU A 84 5.66 -14.99 -10.43
C GLU A 84 6.05 -13.62 -11.01
N TRP A 85 5.99 -13.42 -12.33
CA TRP A 85 6.29 -12.11 -12.92
C TRP A 85 5.34 -11.01 -12.42
N PHE A 86 4.14 -11.38 -11.97
CA PHE A 86 3.15 -10.42 -11.49
C PHE A 86 3.60 -9.67 -10.22
N TRP A 87 4.58 -10.22 -9.47
CA TRP A 87 5.17 -9.54 -8.31
C TRP A 87 5.82 -8.20 -8.67
N TRP A 88 6.16 -7.96 -9.95
CA TRP A 88 6.65 -6.65 -10.41
C TRP A 88 5.68 -5.50 -10.13
N ILE A 89 4.38 -5.76 -9.96
CA ILE A 89 3.45 -4.69 -9.61
C ILE A 89 3.77 -4.02 -8.26
N TYR A 90 4.46 -4.73 -7.35
CA TYR A 90 4.92 -4.13 -6.10
C TYR A 90 5.88 -2.97 -6.31
N THR A 91 6.57 -2.85 -7.46
CA THR A 91 7.45 -1.71 -7.74
C THR A 91 6.68 -0.41 -7.95
N MET A 92 5.36 -0.45 -8.14
CA MET A 92 4.52 0.74 -8.15
C MET A 92 4.55 1.48 -6.80
N ILE A 93 4.62 0.75 -5.68
CA ILE A 93 4.70 1.34 -4.34
C ILE A 93 5.95 2.22 -4.18
N PRO A 94 7.19 1.72 -4.37
CA PRO A 94 8.38 2.56 -4.26
C PRO A 94 8.45 3.63 -5.36
N ALA A 95 7.98 3.35 -6.58
CA ALA A 95 7.91 4.37 -7.64
C ALA A 95 7.03 5.56 -7.21
N PHE A 96 5.89 5.29 -6.59
CA PHE A 96 4.99 6.32 -6.08
C PHE A 96 5.58 7.08 -4.87
N VAL A 97 6.27 6.38 -3.97
CA VAL A 97 7.00 7.02 -2.85
C VAL A 97 8.07 7.97 -3.39
N VAL A 98 8.86 7.56 -4.38
CA VAL A 98 9.88 8.40 -5.02
C VAL A 98 9.23 9.60 -5.70
N TYR A 99 8.14 9.40 -6.46
CA TYR A 99 7.39 10.47 -7.10
C TYR A 99 6.88 11.50 -6.07
N LYS A 100 6.31 11.03 -4.96
CA LYS A 100 5.82 11.93 -3.90
C LYS A 100 6.97 12.70 -3.28
N LEU A 101 8.05 12.02 -2.88
CA LEU A 101 9.23 12.64 -2.26
C LEU A 101 9.89 13.66 -3.19
N TRP A 102 9.93 13.36 -4.48
CA TRP A 102 10.41 14.29 -5.49
C TRP A 102 9.61 15.59 -5.47
N ASN A 103 8.28 15.50 -5.48
CA ASN A 103 7.43 16.69 -5.52
C ASN A 103 7.34 17.45 -4.18
N THR A 104 7.42 16.76 -3.05
CA THR A 104 7.22 17.38 -1.73
C THR A 104 8.50 17.88 -1.08
N VAL A 105 9.64 17.23 -1.31
CA VAL A 105 10.91 17.55 -0.63
C VAL A 105 11.94 18.05 -1.61
N ILE A 106 12.19 17.29 -2.68
CA ILE A 106 13.35 17.52 -3.55
C ILE A 106 13.11 18.73 -4.47
N SER A 107 11.96 18.78 -5.14
CA SER A 107 11.55 19.86 -6.03
C SER A 107 11.55 21.23 -5.34
N PRO A 108 10.87 21.44 -4.20
CA PRO A 108 10.90 22.76 -3.55
C PRO A 108 12.29 23.16 -3.04
N MET A 109 13.12 22.18 -2.63
CA MET A 109 14.47 22.44 -2.12
C MET A 109 15.50 22.74 -3.23
N ILE A 110 15.35 22.14 -4.41
CA ILE A 110 16.30 22.29 -5.53
C ILE A 110 15.83 23.35 -6.54
N LEU A 111 14.54 23.39 -6.86
CA LEU A 111 13.98 24.32 -7.85
C LEU A 111 13.43 25.62 -7.23
N GLY A 112 13.54 25.82 -5.92
CA GLY A 112 13.23 27.09 -5.26
C GLY A 112 11.78 27.53 -5.49
N ARG A 113 10.79 26.75 -5.05
CA ARG A 113 9.39 27.17 -5.09
C ARG A 113 9.02 27.90 -3.80
N SER A 114 9.39 29.18 -3.71
CA SER A 114 8.86 30.13 -2.71
C SER A 114 7.66 30.94 -3.18
N SER A 115 7.18 30.77 -4.43
CA SER A 115 6.28 31.76 -5.05
C SER A 115 4.87 31.27 -5.45
N SER A 116 4.60 29.97 -5.63
CA SER A 116 3.27 29.55 -6.15
C SER A 116 2.19 29.43 -5.08
N VAL A 117 2.55 29.11 -3.84
CA VAL A 117 1.57 28.95 -2.72
C VAL A 117 1.20 30.32 -2.14
N ALA A 118 2.12 31.29 -2.17
CA ALA A 118 1.87 32.64 -1.67
C ALA A 118 0.96 33.47 -2.58
N GLU A 119 0.98 33.23 -3.90
CA GLU A 119 0.14 33.97 -4.86
C GLU A 119 -1.32 33.47 -4.87
N GLU A 120 -1.53 32.15 -4.67
CA GLU A 120 -2.89 31.57 -4.65
C GLU A 120 -3.67 31.95 -3.38
N ASP A 121 -3.00 32.07 -2.22
CA ASP A 121 -3.64 32.58 -0.98
C ASP A 121 -3.88 34.10 -1.02
N ARG A 122 -3.06 34.86 -1.78
CA ARG A 122 -3.28 36.31 -2.00
C ARG A 122 -4.45 36.56 -2.94
N SER A 123 -4.58 35.80 -4.04
CA SER A 123 -5.70 35.92 -4.99
C SER A 123 -7.04 35.46 -4.42
N LYS A 124 -7.06 34.65 -3.36
CA LYS A 124 -8.29 34.22 -2.67
C LYS A 124 -8.71 35.18 -1.54
N ARG A 125 -7.88 36.15 -1.19
CA ARG A 125 -8.13 37.16 -0.14
C ARG A 125 -8.33 38.58 -0.67
N VAL A 126 -8.22 38.80 -1.98
CA VAL A 126 -8.55 40.07 -2.67
C VAL A 126 -9.82 39.84 -3.46
#